data_AF-A0A928S7S5-F1
#
_entry.id   AF-A0A928S7S5-F1
#
_cell.length_a   1.000
_cell.length_b   1.000
_cell.length_c   1.000
_cell.angle_alpha   90.00
_cell.angle_beta   90.00
_cell.angle_gamma   90.00
#
_symmetry.space_group_name_H-M   'P 1'
#
loop_
_entity.id
_entity.type
_entity.pdbx_description
1 polymer ?
#
loop_
_entity_poly.entity_id
_entity_poly.type
_entity_poly.pdbx_seq_one_letter_code
_entity_poly.pdbx_strand_id
1 'polypeptide(L)'
;MKSKPGALSWVAFLLFYIVLLLIITILDWAKGLLTLPYWGLQVALVTVGVGIFAIAGLWLPDLSAARGVLLAFTVGVLTIIPAVLMGLGDIPNFWPQYFSIAFGMAAGSFLTFLFLRLSKKLPPKDQSE
;
A
#
# COMPACT_ATOMS: atom_id res chain seq x y z
N MET A 1 22.61 -2.10 -25.97
CA MET A 1 21.39 -1.27 -25.87
C MET A 1 21.03 -1.17 -24.38
N LYS A 2 21.43 -0.09 -23.70
CA LYS A 2 21.14 0.10 -22.26
C LYS A 2 19.65 0.39 -22.10
N SER A 3 18.86 -0.60 -21.69
CA SER A 3 17.46 -0.39 -21.31
C SER A 3 17.39 0.65 -20.20
N LYS A 4 16.73 1.80 -20.44
CA LYS A 4 16.46 2.81 -19.41
C LYS A 4 15.74 2.10 -18.24
N PRO A 5 16.37 1.95 -17.06
CA PRO A 5 15.82 1.14 -15.96
C PRO A 5 14.46 1.65 -15.41
N GLY A 6 14.06 2.87 -15.77
CA GLY A 6 12.80 3.46 -15.29
C GLY A 6 11.57 3.12 -16.13
N ALA A 7 11.67 3.08 -17.46
CA ALA A 7 10.48 3.08 -18.32
C ALA A 7 9.65 1.79 -18.19
N LEU A 8 10.30 0.63 -18.12
CA LEU A 8 9.61 -0.66 -17.99
C LEU A 8 8.94 -0.84 -16.61
N SER A 9 9.58 -0.32 -15.56
CA SER A 9 9.05 -0.34 -14.18
C SER A 9 7.81 0.53 -14.06
N TRP A 10 7.84 1.74 -14.65
CA TRP A 10 6.67 2.63 -14.68
C TRP A 10 5.50 2.06 -15.48
N VAL A 11 5.78 1.36 -16.59
CA VAL A 11 4.72 0.68 -17.36
C VAL A 11 4.09 -0.44 -16.54
N ALA A 12 4.88 -1.28 -15.87
CA ALA A 12 4.36 -2.35 -15.01
C ALA A 12 3.51 -1.78 -13.85
N PHE A 13 3.94 -0.65 -13.28
CA PHE A 13 3.22 0.04 -12.22
C PHE A 13 1.88 0.61 -12.69
N LEU A 14 1.86 1.26 -13.85
CA LEU A 14 0.63 1.79 -14.46
C LEU A 14 -0.34 0.67 -14.83
N LEU A 15 0.19 -0.44 -15.37
CA LEU A 15 -0.59 -1.61 -15.73
C LEU A 15 -1.21 -2.27 -14.48
N PHE A 16 -0.44 -2.41 -13.40
CA PHE A 16 -0.95 -2.86 -12.10
C PHE A 16 -2.09 -1.98 -11.59
N TYR A 17 -1.92 -0.65 -11.62
CA TYR A 17 -2.93 0.30 -11.18
C TYR A 17 -4.24 0.18 -11.99
N ILE A 18 -4.14 0.10 -13.32
CA ILE A 18 -5.30 -0.06 -14.20
C ILE A 18 -6.00 -1.40 -13.93
N VAL A 19 -5.24 -2.49 -13.82
CA VAL A 19 -5.81 -3.82 -13.54
C VAL A 19 -6.53 -3.84 -12.18
N LEU A 20 -5.95 -3.20 -11.16
CA LEU A 20 -6.56 -3.09 -9.84
C LEU A 20 -7.89 -2.34 -9.89
N LEU A 21 -7.94 -1.18 -10.57
CA LEU A 21 -9.17 -0.42 -10.75
C LEU A 21 -10.23 -1.21 -11.52
N LEU A 22 -9.81 -1.95 -12.55
CA LEU A 22 -10.70 -2.76 -13.37
C LEU A 22 -11.32 -3.90 -12.55
N ILE A 23 -10.51 -4.60 -11.74
CA ILE A 23 -11.01 -5.65 -10.82
C ILE A 23 -12.02 -5.07 -9.83
N ILE A 24 -11.69 -3.95 -9.19
CA ILE A 24 -12.59 -3.29 -8.23
C ILE A 24 -13.90 -2.89 -8.90
N THR A 25 -13.83 -2.29 -10.09
CA THR A 25 -15.01 -1.89 -10.86
C THR A 25 -15.89 -3.08 -11.24
N ILE A 26 -15.29 -4.21 -11.63
CA ILE A 26 -16.02 -5.46 -11.91
C ILE A 26 -16.68 -6.00 -10.64
N LEU A 27 -15.98 -6.00 -9.50
CA LEU A 27 -16.52 -6.47 -8.23
C LEU A 27 -17.73 -5.63 -7.79
N ASP A 28 -17.60 -4.30 -7.83
CA ASP A 28 -18.68 -3.36 -7.51
C ASP A 28 -19.88 -3.55 -8.43
N TRP A 29 -19.63 -3.75 -9.73
CA TRP A 29 -20.68 -4.01 -10.70
C TRP A 29 -21.39 -5.34 -10.44
N ALA A 30 -20.65 -6.42 -10.20
CA ALA A 30 -21.19 -7.73 -9.89
C ALA A 30 -22.01 -7.77 -8.59
N LYS A 31 -21.73 -6.85 -7.66
CA LYS A 31 -22.44 -6.70 -6.38
C LYS A 31 -23.57 -5.67 -6.40
N GLY A 32 -23.76 -4.95 -7.52
CA GLY A 32 -24.76 -3.89 -7.62
C GLY A 32 -24.46 -2.67 -6.75
N LEU A 33 -23.21 -2.52 -6.28
CA LEU A 33 -22.75 -1.42 -5.42
C LEU A 33 -22.17 -0.26 -6.22
N LEU A 34 -22.12 -0.39 -7.55
CA LEU A 34 -21.55 0.58 -8.47
C LEU A 34 -22.37 1.88 -8.50
N THR A 35 -22.13 2.73 -7.52
CA THR A 35 -22.61 4.11 -7.48
C THR A 35 -21.44 5.06 -7.72
N LEU A 36 -21.67 6.11 -8.50
CA LEU A 36 -20.63 7.11 -8.82
C LEU A 36 -19.86 7.64 -7.58
N PRO A 37 -20.53 8.02 -6.46
CA PRO A 37 -19.80 8.52 -5.29
C PRO A 37 -18.97 7.43 -4.60
N TYR A 38 -19.47 6.19 -4.56
CA TYR A 38 -18.78 5.07 -3.94
C TYR A 38 -17.53 4.67 -4.73
N TRP A 39 -17.70 4.51 -6.03
CA TRP A 39 -16.62 4.22 -6.96
C TRP A 39 -15.56 5.33 -6.91
N GLY A 40 -15.97 6.60 -6.88
CA GLY A 40 -15.06 7.74 -6.75
C GLY A 40 -14.22 7.69 -5.46
N LEU A 41 -14.84 7.33 -4.33
CA LEU A 41 -14.13 7.17 -3.06
C LEU A 41 -13.11 6.02 -3.10
N GLN A 42 -13.49 4.88 -3.67
CA GLN A 42 -12.58 3.73 -3.83
C GLN A 42 -11.39 4.09 -4.72
N VAL A 43 -11.62 4.71 -5.88
CA VAL A 43 -10.57 5.17 -6.78
C VAL A 43 -9.64 6.16 -6.07
N ALA A 44 -10.19 7.09 -5.29
CA ALA A 44 -9.40 8.04 -4.51
C ALA A 44 -8.50 7.32 -3.49
N LEU A 45 -9.04 6.39 -2.72
CA LEU A 45 -8.30 5.60 -1.73
C LEU A 45 -7.15 4.80 -2.38
N VAL A 46 -7.44 4.10 -3.48
CA VAL A 46 -6.44 3.33 -4.23
C VAL A 46 -5.36 4.26 -4.79
N THR A 47 -5.74 5.41 -5.33
CA THR A 47 -4.80 6.41 -5.87
C THR A 47 -3.89 6.97 -4.80
N VAL A 48 -4.43 7.26 -3.61
CA VAL A 48 -3.62 7.71 -2.46
C VAL A 48 -2.63 6.62 -2.05
N GLY A 49 -3.07 5.37 -1.93
CA GLY A 49 -2.20 4.25 -1.60
C GLY A 49 -1.05 4.10 -2.60
N VAL A 50 -1.39 4.00 -3.87
CA VAL A 50 -0.44 3.85 -4.98
C VAL A 50 0.49 5.07 -5.08
N GLY A 51 -0.01 6.28 -4.83
CA GLY A 51 0.79 7.50 -4.77
C GLY A 51 1.84 7.48 -3.65
N ILE A 52 1.45 7.06 -2.45
CA ILE A 52 2.38 6.90 -1.31
C ILE A 52 3.48 5.90 -1.67
N PHE A 53 3.13 4.79 -2.32
CA PHE A 53 4.09 3.81 -2.82
C PHE A 53 5.09 4.39 -3.82
N ALA A 54 4.60 5.12 -4.82
CA ALA A 54 5.44 5.74 -5.83
C ALA A 54 6.41 6.75 -5.20
N ILE A 55 5.92 7.61 -4.30
CA ILE A 55 6.75 8.61 -3.60
C ILE A 55 7.77 7.91 -2.70
N ALA A 56 7.37 6.90 -1.94
CA ALA A 56 8.28 6.16 -1.06
C ALA A 56 9.37 5.42 -1.85
N GLY A 57 9.04 4.85 -3.01
CA GLY A 57 10.01 4.22 -3.92
C GLY A 57 11.02 5.22 -4.49
N LEU A 58 10.60 6.46 -4.76
CA LEU A 58 11.48 7.54 -5.21
C LEU A 58 12.39 8.07 -4.09
N TRP A 59 11.87 8.19 -2.87
CA TRP A 59 12.59 8.75 -1.72
C TRP A 59 13.54 7.75 -1.05
N LEU A 60 13.30 6.46 -1.23
CA LEU A 60 14.06 5.39 -0.58
C LEU A 60 14.46 4.29 -1.59
N PRO A 61 15.29 4.62 -2.60
CA PRO A 61 15.68 3.67 -3.64
C PRO A 61 16.47 2.45 -3.12
N ASP A 62 17.15 2.59 -1.98
CA ASP A 62 17.90 1.52 -1.29
C ASP A 62 17.07 0.77 -0.22
N LEU A 63 15.74 0.74 -0.37
CA LEU A 63 14.90 -0.12 0.47
C LEU A 63 15.27 -1.59 0.26
N SER A 64 15.97 -2.17 1.24
CA SER A 64 16.08 -3.63 1.34
C SER A 64 14.70 -4.27 1.21
N ALA A 65 14.59 -5.39 0.50
CA ALA A 65 13.32 -6.07 0.22
C ALA A 65 12.39 -6.16 1.45
N ALA A 66 12.92 -6.48 2.64
CA ALA A 66 12.17 -6.52 3.90
C ALA A 66 11.47 -5.20 4.27
N ARG A 67 12.13 -4.05 4.11
CA ARG A 67 11.55 -2.73 4.40
C ARG A 67 10.54 -2.29 3.34
N GLY A 68 10.79 -2.66 2.09
CA GLY A 68 9.84 -2.45 0.99
C GLY A 68 8.53 -3.20 1.23
N VAL A 69 8.62 -4.46 1.68
CA VAL A 69 7.44 -5.27 2.03
C VAL A 69 6.66 -4.68 3.21
N LEU A 70 7.33 -4.21 4.27
CA LEU A 70 6.65 -3.60 5.42
C LEU A 70 5.91 -2.31 5.04
N LEU A 71 6.57 -1.43 4.28
CA LEU A 71 5.92 -0.24 3.75
C LEU A 71 4.75 -0.61 2.85
N ALA A 72 4.93 -1.65 2.04
CA ALA A 72 3.89 -2.11 1.14
C ALA A 72 2.65 -2.63 1.85
N PHE A 73 2.89 -3.41 2.89
CA PHE A 73 1.86 -3.96 3.72
C PHE A 73 1.11 -2.85 4.47
N THR A 74 1.82 -1.89 5.08
CA THR A 74 1.20 -0.74 5.76
C THR A 74 0.29 0.06 4.84
N VAL A 75 0.77 0.40 3.64
CA VAL A 75 -0.02 1.16 2.68
C VAL A 75 -1.19 0.34 2.14
N GLY A 76 -0.96 -0.92 1.77
CA GLY A 76 -1.99 -1.82 1.27
C GLY A 76 -3.12 -2.01 2.28
N VAL A 77 -2.78 -2.25 3.55
CA VAL A 77 -3.75 -2.43 4.63
C VAL A 77 -4.58 -1.17 4.90
N LEU A 78 -4.00 0.03 4.76
CA LEU A 78 -4.72 1.28 5.06
C LEU A 78 -5.50 1.87 3.88
N THR A 79 -5.22 1.46 2.64
CA THR A 79 -5.77 2.13 1.45
C THR A 79 -6.37 1.18 0.42
N ILE A 80 -5.71 0.06 0.12
CA ILE A 80 -6.14 -0.87 -0.94
C ILE A 80 -7.15 -1.88 -0.39
N ILE A 81 -6.85 -2.51 0.74
CA ILE A 81 -7.74 -3.50 1.36
C ILE A 81 -9.10 -2.89 1.73
N PRO A 82 -9.20 -1.69 2.34
CA PRO A 82 -10.51 -1.07 2.58
C PRO A 82 -11.29 -0.83 1.28
N ALA A 83 -10.63 -0.36 0.21
CA ALA A 83 -11.27 -0.13 -1.08
C ALA A 83 -11.81 -1.43 -1.72
N VAL A 84 -11.08 -2.54 -1.58
CA VAL A 84 -11.55 -3.86 -2.05
C VAL A 84 -12.70 -4.38 -1.18
N LEU A 85 -12.61 -4.21 0.14
CA LEU A 85 -13.64 -4.68 1.07
C LEU A 85 -14.94 -3.89 0.95
N MET A 86 -14.86 -2.60 0.61
CA MET A 86 -16.00 -1.81 0.16
C MET A 86 -16.76 -2.54 -0.96
N GLY A 87 -16.07 -3.08 -1.97
CA GLY A 87 -16.73 -3.81 -3.05
C GLY A 87 -17.42 -5.12 -2.67
N LEU A 88 -17.26 -5.62 -1.43
CA LEU A 88 -17.92 -6.86 -0.98
C LEU A 88 -19.31 -6.65 -0.38
N GLY A 89 -19.69 -5.40 -0.08
CA GLY A 89 -21.02 -5.03 0.46
C GLY A 89 -21.04 -4.75 1.95
N ASP A 90 -22.24 -4.50 2.48
CA ASP A 90 -22.43 -4.04 3.85
C ASP A 90 -22.44 -5.21 4.84
N ILE A 91 -21.34 -5.35 5.59
CA ILE A 91 -21.22 -6.35 6.65
C ILE A 91 -21.33 -5.61 8.00
N PRO A 92 -22.34 -5.93 8.83
CA PRO A 92 -22.56 -5.20 10.08
C PRO A 92 -21.36 -5.35 11.03
N ASN A 93 -20.95 -4.23 11.64
CA ASN A 93 -19.78 -4.12 12.53
C ASN A 93 -18.41 -4.48 11.91
N PHE A 94 -18.35 -4.72 10.60
CA PHE A 94 -17.11 -5.08 9.92
C PHE A 94 -16.14 -3.90 9.85
N TRP A 95 -16.64 -2.71 9.49
CA TRP A 95 -15.82 -1.51 9.32
C TRP A 95 -15.02 -1.12 10.57
N PRO A 96 -15.63 -1.01 11.77
CA PRO A 96 -14.87 -0.69 12.98
C PRO A 96 -13.86 -1.77 13.39
N GLN A 97 -14.22 -3.06 13.24
CA GLN A 97 -13.32 -4.18 13.55
C GLN A 97 -12.15 -4.23 12.59
N TYR A 98 -12.44 -4.16 11.29
CA TYR A 98 -11.45 -4.11 10.24
C TYR A 98 -10.51 -2.93 10.42
N PHE A 99 -11.02 -1.72 10.67
CA PHE A 99 -10.19 -0.54 10.89
C PHE A 99 -9.25 -0.73 12.08
N SER A 100 -9.73 -1.29 13.18
CA SER A 100 -8.90 -1.54 14.38
C SER A 100 -7.77 -2.54 14.11
N ILE A 101 -8.09 -3.65 13.43
CA ILE A 101 -7.11 -4.69 13.07
C ILE A 101 -6.12 -4.16 12.02
N ALA A 102 -6.62 -3.50 10.98
CA ALA A 102 -5.84 -2.88 9.92
C ALA A 102 -4.89 -1.82 10.47
N PHE A 103 -5.38 -0.95 11.34
CA PHE A 103 -4.57 0.08 11.99
C PHE A 103 -3.49 -0.54 12.89
N GLY A 104 -3.82 -1.57 13.67
CA GLY A 104 -2.84 -2.30 14.48
C GLY A 104 -1.73 -2.94 13.63
N MET A 105 -2.10 -3.61 12.54
CA MET A 105 -1.16 -4.22 11.59
C MET A 105 -0.29 -3.17 10.90
N ALA A 106 -0.89 -2.07 10.46
CA ALA A 106 -0.20 -0.96 9.80
C ALA A 106 0.78 -0.26 10.76
N ALA A 107 0.35 0.01 11.99
CA ALA A 107 1.17 0.62 13.03
C ALA A 107 2.35 -0.28 13.43
N GLY A 108 2.11 -1.59 13.62
CA GLY A 108 3.16 -2.56 13.90
C GLY A 108 4.20 -2.62 12.78
N SER A 109 3.75 -2.75 11.53
CA SER A 109 4.64 -2.75 10.37
C SER A 109 5.43 -1.45 10.23
N PHE A 110 4.78 -0.31 10.50
CA PHE A 110 5.43 1.00 10.48
C PHE A 110 6.46 1.18 11.61
N LEU A 111 6.16 0.72 12.82
CA LEU A 111 7.08 0.71 13.96
C LEU A 111 8.30 -0.17 13.67
N THR A 112 8.11 -1.38 13.13
CA THR A 112 9.21 -2.25 12.72
C THR A 112 10.05 -1.60 11.62
N PHE A 113 9.41 -0.94 10.65
CA PHE A 113 10.10 -0.18 9.62
C PHE A 113 10.97 0.94 10.21
N LEU A 114 10.41 1.75 11.12
CA LEU A 114 11.13 2.81 11.81
C LEU A 114 12.29 2.26 12.63
N PHE A 115 12.05 1.19 13.40
CA PHE A 115 13.08 0.54 14.20
C PHE A 115 14.25 0.06 13.33
N LEU A 116 13.97 -0.65 12.24
CA LEU A 116 15.00 -1.09 11.30
C LEU A 116 15.75 0.08 10.67
N ARG A 117 15.07 1.19 10.39
CA ARG A 117 15.69 2.40 9.82
C ARG A 117 16.62 3.08 10.81
N LEU A 118 16.23 3.15 12.08
CA LEU A 118 17.01 3.76 13.15
C LEU A 118 18.17 2.87 13.61
N SER A 119 17.99 1.55 13.65
CA SER A 119 19.03 0.61 14.10
C SER A 119 20.24 0.55 13.19
N LYS A 120 20.08 0.76 11.87
CA LYS A 120 21.22 0.93 10.95
C LYS A 120 21.96 2.27 11.09
N LYS A 121 21.44 3.22 11.90
CA LYS A 121 22.10 4.51 12.18
C LYS A 121 22.83 4.54 13.53
N LEU A 122 22.78 3.48 14.33
CA LEU A 122 23.65 3.38 15.51
C LEU A 122 25.06 3.01 15.01
N PRO A 123 26.08 3.87 15.21
CA PRO A 123 27.44 3.44 14.96
C PRO A 123 27.71 2.20 15.82
N PRO A 124 28.46 1.20 15.31
CA PRO A 124 28.94 0.13 16.17
C PRO A 124 29.67 0.82 17.32
N LYS A 125 29.14 0.66 18.53
CA LYS A 125 29.80 1.11 19.76
C LYS A 125 31.17 0.45 19.72
N ASP A 126 32.21 1.28 19.58
CA ASP A 126 33.61 0.87 19.59
C ASP A 126 33.78 -0.25 20.62
N GLN A 127 34.08 -1.45 20.13
CA GLN A 127 34.84 -2.42 20.90
C GLN A 127 36.29 -1.93 20.86
N SER A 128 36.53 -0.81 21.54
CA SER A 128 37.88 -0.43 21.96
C SER A 128 38.26 -1.39 23.08
N GLU A 129 39.24 -2.23 22.75
CA GLU A 129 40.07 -3.01 23.66
C GLU A 129 40.57 -2.21 24.87
#